data_AF-A0A4V3SUV2-F1
#
_entry.id   AF-A0A4V3SUV2-F1
#
_cell.length_a   1.000
_cell.length_b   1.000
_cell.length_c   1.000
_cell.angle_alpha   90.00
_cell.angle_beta   90.00
_cell.angle_gamma   90.00
#
_symmetry.space_group_name_H-M   'P 1'
#
loop_
_entity.id
_entity.type
_entity.pdbx_description
1 polymer ?
#
loop_
_entity_poly.entity_id
_entity_poly.type
_entity_poly.pdbx_seq_one_letter_code
_entity_poly.pdbx_strand_id
1 'polypeptide(L)'
;MDSDGQLELYDRLAARLKEAHTRVRTLQVPEGVRVALTRKLLVVTAASKHDPAGAERRLARLMTDIDEGRFPAERGGGRDGQRRRETGAAGSDGPS
;
A
#
# COMPACT_ATOMS: atom_id res chain seq x y z
N MET A 1 -30.09 -15.06 -21.68
CA MET A 1 -29.80 -15.22 -20.24
C MET A 1 -28.31 -15.40 -20.11
N ASP A 2 -27.63 -14.39 -19.53
CA ASP A 2 -26.24 -14.49 -19.01
C ASP A 2 -25.96 -13.36 -17.99
N SER A 3 -27.02 -12.85 -17.34
CA SER A 3 -26.93 -11.76 -16.36
C SER A 3 -26.66 -12.29 -14.95
N ASP A 4 -27.19 -13.46 -14.60
CA ASP A 4 -27.01 -14.05 -13.27
C ASP A 4 -25.55 -14.43 -12.99
N GLY A 5 -24.84 -14.99 -13.99
CA GLY A 5 -23.43 -15.35 -13.84
C GLY A 5 -22.51 -14.14 -13.63
N GLN A 6 -22.82 -12.99 -14.25
CA GLN A 6 -22.06 -11.75 -14.04
C GLN A 6 -22.36 -11.10 -12.70
N LEU A 7 -23.62 -11.14 -12.24
CA LEU A 7 -24.03 -10.64 -10.93
C LEU A 7 -23.34 -11.43 -9.80
N GLU A 8 -23.33 -12.77 -9.87
CA GLU A 8 -22.63 -13.59 -8.87
C GLU A 8 -21.13 -13.29 -8.82
N LEU A 9 -20.50 -13.06 -9.98
CA LEU A 9 -19.07 -12.72 -10.05
C LEU A 9 -18.81 -11.35 -9.42
N TYR A 10 -19.70 -10.39 -9.65
CA TYR A 10 -19.62 -9.06 -9.06
C TYR A 10 -19.82 -9.11 -7.54
N ASP A 11 -20.78 -9.89 -7.05
CA ASP A 11 -21.05 -10.05 -5.62
C ASP A 11 -19.89 -10.74 -4.89
N ARG A 12 -19.35 -11.82 -5.46
CA ARG A 12 -18.15 -12.48 -4.92
C ARG A 12 -16.96 -11.53 -4.89
N LEU A 13 -16.77 -10.73 -5.93
CA LEU A 13 -15.69 -9.74 -5.98
C LEU A 13 -15.88 -8.63 -4.95
N ALA A 14 -17.11 -8.13 -4.78
CA ALA A 14 -17.46 -7.13 -3.78
C ALA A 14 -17.21 -7.66 -2.35
N ALA A 15 -17.56 -8.91 -2.06
CA ALA A 15 -17.28 -9.55 -0.78
C ALA A 15 -15.77 -9.63 -0.51
N ARG A 16 -14.96 -10.04 -1.50
CA ARG A 16 -13.50 -10.10 -1.37
C ARG A 16 -12.87 -8.71 -1.19
N LEU A 17 -13.37 -7.70 -1.89
CA LEU A 17 -12.92 -6.31 -1.70
C LEU A 17 -13.20 -5.82 -0.28
N LYS A 18 -14.37 -6.14 0.27
CA LYS A 18 -14.72 -5.81 1.65
C LYS A 18 -13.79 -6.48 2.65
N GLU A 19 -13.49 -7.77 2.47
CA GLU A 19 -12.53 -8.50 3.31
C GLU A 19 -11.15 -7.86 3.25
N ALA A 20 -10.67 -7.52 2.05
CA ALA A 20 -9.40 -6.85 1.84
C ALA A 20 -9.31 -5.50 2.56
N HIS A 21 -10.36 -4.69 2.49
CA HIS A 21 -10.44 -3.42 3.22
C HIS A 21 -10.37 -3.63 4.75
N THR A 22 -11.08 -4.63 5.27
CA THR A 22 -11.01 -4.97 6.70
C THR A 22 -9.61 -5.41 7.10
N ARG A 23 -8.97 -6.32 6.35
CA ARG A 23 -7.61 -6.77 6.62
C ARG A 23 -6.62 -5.62 6.66
N VAL A 24 -6.62 -4.75 5.65
CA VAL A 24 -5.73 -3.57 5.59
C VAL A 24 -5.96 -2.64 6.79
N ARG A 25 -7.20 -2.48 7.25
CA ARG A 25 -7.52 -1.67 8.44
C ARG A 25 -7.06 -2.30 9.74
N THR A 26 -7.09 -3.62 9.86
CA THR A 26 -6.64 -4.35 11.06
C THR A 26 -5.13 -4.59 11.08
N LEU A 27 -4.46 -4.47 9.93
CA LEU A 27 -3.03 -4.70 9.80
C LEU A 27 -2.23 -3.59 10.51
N GLN A 28 -1.36 -3.99 11.44
CA GLN A 28 -0.46 -3.07 12.16
C GLN A 28 0.78 -2.76 11.32
N VAL A 29 0.59 -2.01 10.24
CA VAL A 29 1.67 -1.51 9.36
C VAL A 29 1.86 0.01 9.51
N PRO A 30 3.02 0.57 9.08
CA PRO A 30 3.23 2.02 9.02
C PRO A 30 2.14 2.73 8.20
N GLU A 31 1.90 4.01 8.50
CA GLU A 31 0.86 4.80 7.81
C GLU A 31 1.13 4.90 6.30
N GLY A 32 2.37 5.12 5.85
CA GLY A 32 2.64 5.21 4.42
C GLY A 32 2.40 3.88 3.70
N VAL A 33 2.64 2.75 4.36
CA VAL A 33 2.28 1.42 3.84
C VAL A 33 0.77 1.26 3.75
N ARG A 34 0.02 1.60 4.82
CA ARG A 34 -1.44 1.53 4.85
C ARG A 34 -2.08 2.41 3.78
N VAL A 35 -1.59 3.63 3.58
CA VAL A 35 -2.03 4.53 2.51
C VAL A 35 -1.74 3.94 1.13
N ALA A 36 -0.56 3.36 0.93
CA ALA A 36 -0.21 2.71 -0.34
C ALA A 36 -1.09 1.50 -0.64
N LEU A 37 -1.37 0.65 0.36
CA LEU A 37 -2.30 -0.48 0.24
C LEU A 37 -3.72 -0.02 -0.06
N THR A 38 -4.20 1.02 0.64
CA THR A 38 -5.53 1.60 0.42
C THR A 38 -5.67 2.16 -0.99
N ARG A 39 -4.65 2.87 -1.50
CA ARG A 39 -4.63 3.36 -2.89
C ARG A 39 -4.67 2.22 -3.90
N LYS A 40 -3.93 1.13 -3.68
CA LYS A 40 -4.00 -0.07 -4.54
C LYS A 40 -5.40 -0.66 -4.54
N LEU A 41 -6.06 -0.77 -3.38
CA LEU A 41 -7.44 -1.27 -3.30
C LEU A 41 -8.41 -0.39 -4.10
N LEU A 42 -8.29 0.94 -4.01
CA LEU A 42 -9.15 1.84 -4.79
C LEU A 42 -9.00 1.65 -6.30
N VAL A 43 -7.78 1.42 -6.81
CA VAL A 43 -7.54 1.12 -8.22
C VAL A 43 -8.20 -0.20 -8.62
N VAL A 44 -8.16 -1.22 -7.77
CA VAL A 44 -8.83 -2.50 -8.01
C VAL A 44 -10.35 -2.35 -8.02
N THR A 45 -10.92 -1.57 -7.08
CA THR A 45 -12.36 -1.28 -7.05
C THR A 45 -12.82 -0.43 -8.23
N ALA A 46 -11.97 0.46 -8.75
CA ALA A 46 -12.26 1.16 -10.00
C ALA A 46 -12.25 0.18 -11.18
N ALA A 47 -11.27 -0.73 -11.21
CA ALA A 47 -11.15 -1.80 -12.20
C ALA A 47 -12.34 -2.75 -12.21
N SER A 48 -12.88 -3.12 -11.04
CA SER A 48 -13.97 -4.09 -10.94
C SER A 48 -15.23 -3.69 -11.71
N LYS A 49 -15.45 -2.38 -11.89
CA LYS A 49 -16.61 -1.84 -12.61
C LYS A 49 -16.58 -2.09 -14.11
N HIS A 50 -15.39 -2.28 -14.69
CA HIS A 50 -15.20 -2.43 -16.14
C HIS A 50 -14.46 -3.71 -16.54
N ASP A 51 -13.61 -4.24 -15.66
CA ASP A 51 -12.87 -5.48 -15.83
C ASP A 51 -12.85 -6.27 -14.49
N PRO A 52 -13.96 -6.94 -14.14
CA PRO A 52 -14.06 -7.72 -12.92
C PRO A 52 -13.03 -8.86 -12.86
N ALA A 53 -12.72 -9.49 -13.99
CA ALA A 53 -11.72 -10.56 -14.06
C ALA A 53 -10.29 -10.05 -13.81
N GLY A 54 -9.93 -8.89 -14.37
CA GLY A 54 -8.64 -8.26 -14.07
C GLY A 54 -8.56 -7.70 -12.65
N ALA A 55 -9.67 -7.20 -12.12
CA ALA A 55 -9.75 -6.78 -10.72
C ALA A 55 -9.53 -7.96 -9.78
N GLU A 56 -10.14 -9.12 -10.04
CA GLU A 56 -9.94 -10.33 -9.22
C GLU A 56 -8.47 -10.77 -9.22
N ARG A 57 -7.81 -10.84 -10.39
CA ARG A 57 -6.38 -11.20 -10.48
C ARG A 57 -5.48 -10.23 -9.70
N ARG A 58 -5.77 -8.93 -9.78
CA ARG A 58 -5.03 -7.90 -9.04
C ARG A 58 -5.28 -7.99 -7.54
N LEU A 59 -6.52 -8.26 -7.14
CA LEU A 59 -6.90 -8.44 -5.74
C LEU A 59 -6.22 -9.66 -5.13
N ALA A 60 -6.23 -10.80 -5.85
CA ALA A 60 -5.58 -12.02 -5.41
C ALA A 60 -4.08 -11.79 -5.16
N ARG A 61 -3.38 -11.16 -6.10
CA ARG A 61 -1.96 -10.82 -5.94
C ARG A 61 -1.72 -9.87 -4.77
N LEU A 62 -2.58 -8.89 -4.55
CA LEU A 62 -2.48 -7.97 -3.42
C LEU A 62 -2.66 -8.70 -2.07
N MET A 63 -3.61 -9.64 -1.97
CA MET A 63 -3.78 -10.45 -0.76
C MET A 63 -2.57 -11.33 -0.51
N THR A 64 -2.03 -12.01 -1.53
CA THR A 64 -0.79 -12.80 -1.41
C THR A 64 0.38 -11.93 -0.95
N ASP A 65 0.56 -10.74 -1.52
CA ASP A 65 1.62 -9.82 -1.09
C ASP A 65 1.44 -9.40 0.38
N ILE A 66 0.21 -9.20 0.86
CA ILE A 66 -0.08 -8.89 2.27
C ILE A 66 0.23 -10.09 3.17
N ASP A 67 -0.20 -11.29 2.78
CA ASP A 67 0.00 -12.53 3.55
C ASP A 67 1.50 -12.89 3.64
N GLU A 68 2.29 -12.57 2.61
CA GLU A 68 3.75 -12.75 2.59
C GLU A 68 4.52 -11.57 3.21
N GLY A 69 3.83 -10.53 3.71
CA GLY A 69 4.45 -9.33 4.29
C GLY A 69 5.21 -8.46 3.27
N ARG A 70 4.98 -8.65 1.97
CA ARG A 70 5.58 -7.89 0.87
C ARG A 70 4.80 -6.60 0.63
N PHE A 71 5.00 -5.65 1.53
CA PHE A 71 4.32 -4.37 1.44
C PHE A 71 4.95 -3.45 0.38
N PRO A 72 4.13 -2.61 -0.30
CA PRO A 72 4.67 -1.57 -1.17
C PRO A 72 5.59 -0.66 -0.35
N ALA A 73 6.81 -0.43 -0.85
CA ALA A 73 7.74 0.51 -0.23
C ALA A 73 7.07 1.88 -0.08
N GLU A 74 7.20 2.49 1.10
CA GLU A 74 6.81 3.87 1.33
C GLU A 74 7.59 4.74 0.34
N ARG A 75 6.96 5.12 -0.78
CA ARG A 75 7.48 6.17 -1.64
C ARG A 75 7.24 7.51 -0.92
N GLY A 76 7.97 7.73 0.18
CA GLY A 76 7.73 8.84 1.09
C GLY A 76 8.59 8.92 2.36
N GLY A 77 9.72 8.21 2.48
CA GLY A 77 10.54 8.22 3.70
C GLY A 77 12.05 8.43 3.49
N GLY A 78 12.45 9.10 2.39
CA GLY A 78 13.86 9.24 2.02
C GLY A 78 14.32 10.68 1.85
N ARG A 79 13.99 11.59 2.78
CA ARG A 79 14.65 12.92 2.86
C ARG A 79 14.99 13.38 4.28
N ASP A 80 15.00 12.49 5.26
CA ASP A 80 15.39 12.81 6.65
C ASP A 80 16.52 11.91 7.12
N GLY A 81 17.68 12.06 6.48
CA GLY A 81 18.92 11.34 6.85
C GLY A 81 20.19 12.18 6.73
N GLN A 82 20.09 13.48 6.42
CA GLN A 82 21.25 14.38 6.40
C GLN A 82 21.22 15.28 7.65
N ARG A 83 21.47 14.68 8.82
CA ARG A 83 21.94 15.42 9.98
C ARG A 83 23.23 14.76 10.48
N ARG A 84 24.25 15.61 10.60
CA ARG A 84 25.48 15.47 11.41
C ARG A 84 26.61 14.64 10.82
N ARG A 85 27.48 15.31 10.06
CA ARG A 85 28.88 15.45 10.48
C ARG A 85 29.02 16.94 10.84
N GLU A 86 29.02 17.35 12.10
CA GLU A 86 30.17 17.28 13.01
C GLU A 86 31.48 17.69 12.33
N THR A 87 31.66 18.99 12.18
CA THR A 87 32.96 19.64 12.31
C THR A 87 32.78 20.85 13.22
N GLY A 88 32.68 20.56 14.52
CA GLY A 88 33.07 21.49 15.57
C GLY A 88 34.48 21.10 16.02
N ALA A 89 35.47 21.85 15.59
CA ALA A 89 36.77 21.98 16.25
C ALA A 89 37.25 23.40 15.87
N ALA A 90 36.86 24.37 16.68
CA ALA A 90 37.61 24.83 17.85
C ALA A 90 38.43 26.05 17.44
N GLY A 91 37.98 27.22 17.89
CA GLY A 91 38.82 28.38 17.94
C GLY A 91 39.99 28.13 18.89
N SER A 92 41.13 28.66 18.51
CA SER A 92 42.13 29.10 19.45
C SER A 92 42.77 30.34 18.84
N ASP A 93 42.30 31.48 19.36
CA ASP A 93 43.11 32.67 19.60
C ASP A 93 44.52 32.31 20.11
N GLY A 94 45.49 33.21 19.87
CA GLY A 94 46.95 33.03 19.97
C GLY A 94 47.54 32.74 21.37
N PRO A 95 48.82 33.06 21.68
CA PRO A 95 49.76 33.96 21.01
C PRO A 95 51.19 33.41 20.81
N SER A 96 52.06 34.15 20.09
CA SER A 96 53.45 34.50 20.44
C SER A 96 54.05 35.40 19.38
#